data_AF-A0AA42NH86-F1
#
_entry.id   AF-A0AA42NH86-F1
#
_cell.length_a   1.000
_cell.length_b   1.000
_cell.length_c   1.000
_cell.angle_alpha   90.00
_cell.angle_beta   90.00
_cell.angle_gamma   90.00
#
_symmetry.space_group_name_H-M   'P 1'
#
loop_
_entity.id
_entity.type
_entity.pdbx_description
1 polymer ?
#
loop_
_entity_poly.entity_id
_entity_poly.type
_entity_poly.pdbx_seq_one_letter_code
_entity_poly.pdbx_strand_id
1 'polypeptide(L)' 'MSITEAFANTSSYGVTYVSLGDTGLQFESEATIHLEDGSLLTLHMPTRQHEKMAIHDVICLQKGLCLAA' A
#
# COMPACT_ATOMS: atom_id res chain seq x y z
N MET A 1 -21.33 -8.57 24.05
CA MET A 1 -20.35 -8.33 22.97
C MET A 1 -19.80 -6.93 23.16
N SER A 2 -18.49 -6.83 23.37
CA SER A 2 -17.79 -5.54 23.47
C SER A 2 -17.62 -4.94 22.08
N ILE A 3 -17.66 -3.61 21.98
CA ILE A 3 -17.33 -2.88 20.74
C ILE A 3 -15.96 -3.32 20.20
N THR A 4 -15.04 -3.71 21.09
CA THR A 4 -13.70 -4.21 20.77
C THR A 4 -13.72 -5.54 20.02
N GLU A 5 -14.69 -6.43 20.27
CA GLU A 5 -14.84 -7.72 19.58
C GLU A 5 -15.42 -7.53 18.16
N ALA A 6 -16.27 -6.53 17.97
CA ALA A 6 -16.82 -6.17 16.65
C ALA A 6 -15.75 -5.58 15.71
N PHE A 7 -14.79 -4.82 16.26
CA PHE A 7 -13.68 -4.23 15.47
C PHE A 7 -12.43 -5.11 15.42
N ALA A 8 -12.30 -6.15 16.24
CA ALA A 8 -11.19 -7.10 16.16
C ALA A 8 -11.20 -7.95 14.89
N ASN A 9 -12.35 -8.05 14.20
CA ASN A 9 -12.53 -8.92 13.04
C ASN A 9 -12.42 -8.19 11.68
N THR A 10 -12.31 -6.87 11.68
CA THR A 10 -12.13 -6.07 10.45
C THR A 10 -10.65 -5.85 10.22
N SER A 11 -9.93 -6.93 9.90
CA SER A 11 -8.56 -6.78 9.45
C SER A 11 -8.56 -6.05 8.10
N SER A 12 -7.79 -4.97 8.02
CA SER A 12 -7.56 -4.25 6.78
C SER A 12 -6.07 -4.13 6.57
N TYR A 13 -5.65 -4.16 5.32
CA TYR A 13 -4.26 -3.96 4.96
C TYR A 13 -4.17 -3.12 3.70
N GLY A 14 -3.06 -2.40 3.57
CA GLY A 14 -2.70 -1.69 2.36
C GLY A 14 -1.42 -2.27 1.78
N VAL A 15 -1.34 -2.31 0.45
CA VAL A 15 -0.11 -2.64 -0.27
C VAL A 15 0.16 -1.51 -1.25
N THR A 16 1.41 -1.07 -1.29
CA THR A 16 1.90 -0.14 -2.31
C THR A 16 2.92 -0.89 -3.16
N TYR A 17 2.60 -1.05 -4.44
CA TYR A 17 3.45 -1.64 -5.46
C TYR A 17 4.29 -0.55 -6.11
N VAL A 18 5.49 -0.94 -6.53
CA VAL A 18 6.41 -0.09 -7.27
C VAL A 18 6.97 -0.86 -8.45
N SER A 19 6.86 -0.26 -9.63
CA SER A 19 7.47 -0.77 -10.86
C SER A 19 8.44 0.28 -11.42
N LEU A 20 9.47 -0.19 -12.11
CA LEU A 20 10.37 0.69 -12.86
C LEU A 20 9.88 0.77 -14.30
N GLY A 21 9.36 1.93 -14.70
CA GLY A 21 8.99 2.23 -16.07
C GLY A 21 10.01 3.13 -16.78
N ASP A 22 9.76 3.42 -18.04
CA ASP A 22 10.65 4.23 -18.90
C ASP A 22 10.89 5.65 -18.36
N THR A 23 9.95 6.17 -17.56
CA THR A 23 9.98 7.54 -17.01
C THR A 23 10.36 7.60 -15.53
N GLY A 24 10.65 6.46 -14.89
CA GLY A 24 10.98 6.38 -13.46
C GLY A 24 10.10 5.40 -12.68
N LEU A 25 10.02 5.60 -11.36
CA LEU A 25 9.22 4.75 -10.49
C LEU A 25 7.73 5.05 -10.67
N GLN A 26 6.95 4.00 -10.90
CA GLN A 26 5.48 4.06 -10.95
C GLN A 26 4.93 3.39 -9.70
N PHE A 27 3.98 4.06 -9.04
CA PHE A 27 3.42 3.61 -7.78
C PHE A 27 1.93 3.36 -7.90
N GLU A 28 1.49 2.24 -7.35
CA GLU A 28 0.09 1.87 -7.27
C GLU A 28 -0.19 1.39 -5.85
N SER A 29 -1.29 1.86 -5.24
CA SER A 29 -1.68 1.43 -3.91
C SER A 29 -3.07 0.81 -3.94
N GLU A 30 -3.25 -0.24 -3.14
CA GLU A 30 -4.55 -0.84 -2.90
C GLU A 30 -4.78 -1.02 -1.40
N ALA A 31 -6.04 -0.91 -0.99
CA ALA A 31 -6.48 -1.27 0.34
C ALA A 31 -7.47 -2.43 0.25
N THR A 32 -7.26 -3.44 1.09
CA THR A 32 -8.16 -4.59 1.21
C THR A 32 -8.82 -4.56 2.59
N ILE A 33 -10.14 -4.71 2.61
CA ILE A 33 -10.97 -4.71 3.81
C ILE A 33 -11.76 -6.01 3.87
N HIS A 34 -11.69 -6.71 5.00
CA HIS A 34 -12.54 -7.87 5.25
C HIS A 34 -13.96 -7.40 5.61
N LEU A 35 -14.95 -7.90 4.88
CA LEU A 35 -16.37 -7.64 5.14
C LEU A 35 -16.94 -8.68 6.12
N GLU A 36 -18.08 -8.36 6.73
CA GLU A 36 -18.73 -9.23 7.72
C GLU A 36 -19.18 -10.58 7.14
N ASP A 37 -19.43 -10.64 5.82
CA ASP A 37 -19.78 -11.86 5.09
C ASP A 37 -18.55 -12.73 4.73
N GLY A 38 -17.35 -12.33 5.16
CA GLY A 38 -16.09 -13.01 4.90
C GLY A 38 -15.50 -12.72 3.50
N SER A 39 -16.16 -11.89 2.69
CA SER A 39 -15.61 -11.44 1.41
C SER A 39 -14.58 -10.32 1.61
N LEU A 40 -13.81 -10.04 0.54
CA LEU A 40 -12.82 -8.99 0.51
C LEU A 40 -13.26 -7.87 -0.43
N LEU A 41 -13.25 -6.64 0.09
CA LEU A 41 -13.37 -5.44 -0.73
C LEU A 41 -11.97 -4.88 -0.98
N THR A 42 -11.57 -4.81 -2.24
CA THR A 42 -10.31 -4.17 -2.67
C THR A 42 -10.61 -2.81 -3.29
N LEU A 43 -9.88 -1.78 -2.87
CA LEU A 43 -10.02 -0.42 -3.33
C LEU A 43 -8.69 0.07 -3.90
N HIS A 44 -8.71 0.64 -5.10
CA HIS A 44 -7.56 1.39 -5.60
C HIS A 44 -7.44 2.69 -4.83
N MET A 45 -6.24 2.98 -4.33
CA MET A 45 -5.96 4.10 -3.45
C MET A 45 -4.92 5.03 -4.07
N PRO A 46 -5.02 6.35 -3.86
CA PRO A 46 -3.92 7.24 -4.18
C PRO A 46 -2.72 6.93 -3.30
N THR A 47 -1.56 6.63 -3.91
CA THR A 47 -0.31 6.45 -3.16
C THR A 47 0.12 7.74 -2.51
N ARG A 48 0.29 7.75 -1.18
CA ARG A 48 0.66 8.96 -0.45
C ARG A 48 2.14 9.28 -0.64
N GLN A 49 2.47 10.56 -0.60
CA GLN A 49 3.86 11.02 -0.84
C GLN A 49 4.88 10.38 0.11
N HIS A 50 4.54 10.19 1.39
CA HIS A 50 5.46 9.57 2.34
C HIS A 50 5.73 8.09 2.02
N GLU A 51 4.76 7.37 1.45
CA GLU A 51 4.93 5.99 1.01
C GLU A 51 5.88 5.95 -0.20
N LYS A 52 5.69 6.85 -1.17
CA LYS A 52 6.59 6.98 -2.32
C LYS A 52 8.03 7.24 -1.89
N MET A 53 8.23 8.18 -0.97
CA MET A 53 9.56 8.52 -0.44
C MET A 53 10.19 7.35 0.31
N ALA A 54 9.45 6.68 1.20
CA ALA A 54 9.97 5.54 1.94
C ALA A 54 10.39 4.38 1.02
N ILE A 55 9.60 4.10 -0.01
CA ILE A 55 9.90 3.06 -1.01
C ILE A 55 11.08 3.49 -1.90
N HIS A 56 11.10 4.75 -2.35
CA HIS A 56 12.21 5.31 -3.10
C HIS A 56 13.54 5.14 -2.34
N ASP A 57 13.58 5.50 -1.06
CA ASP A 57 14.80 5.44 -0.26
C ASP A 57 15.32 4.00 -0.15
N VAL A 58 14.42 3.03 0.04
CA VAL A 58 14.77 1.60 0.04
C VAL A 58 15.31 1.16 -1.32
N ILE A 59 14.68 1.56 -2.44
CA ILE A 59 15.14 1.20 -3.79
C ILE A 59 16.50 1.84 -4.10
N CYS A 60 16.68 3.12 -3.79
CA CYS A 60 17.94 3.84 -3.95
C CYS A 60 19.06 3.15 -3.16
N LEU A 61 18.81 2.77 -1.90
CA LEU A 61 19.78 2.04 -1.08
C LEU A 61 20.08 0.62 -1.61
N GLN A 62 19.06 -0.14 -2.02
CA GLN A 62 19.25 -1.54 -2.41
C GLN A 62 19.72 -1.73 -3.84
N LYS A 63 19.42 -0.79 -4.74
CA LYS A 63 19.66 -0.92 -6.18
C LYS A 63 20.56 0.17 -6.75
N GLY A 64 20.92 1.19 -5.97
CA GLY A 64 21.66 2.36 -6.46
C GLY A 64 20.85 3.23 -7.43
N LEU A 65 19.54 2.99 -7.53
CA LEU A 65 18.63 3.67 -8.45
C LEU A 65 17.87 4.77 -7.70
N CYS A 66 18.45 5.97 -7.68
CA CYS A 66 17.90 7.14 -6.99
C CYS A 66 17.20 8.06 -8.00
N LEU A 67 16.12 7.54 -8.57
CA LEU A 67 15.26 8.24 -9.54
C LEU A 67 14.25 9.13 -8.81
N ALA A 68 13.72 10.17 -9.43
CA ALA A 68 12.67 10.98 -8.80
C ALA A 68 11.45 10.13 -8.41
N ALA A 69 10.94 10.33 -7.19
CA ALA A 69 9.78 9.63 -6.62
C ALA A 69 8.45 10.37 -6.88
#